data_AF-A0A0D5ZDS3-F1
#
_entry.id   AF-A0A0D5ZDS3-F1
#
_cell.length_a   1.000
_cell.length_b   1.000
_cell.length_c   1.000
_cell.angle_alpha   90.00
_cell.angle_beta   90.00
_cell.angle_gamma   90.00
#
_symmetry.space_group_name_H-M   'P 1'
#
loop_
_entity.id
_entity.type
_entity.pdbx_description
1 polymer ?
#
loop_
_entity_poly.entity_id
_entity_poly.type
_entity_poly.pdbx_seq_one_letter_code
_entity_poly.pdbx_strand_id
1 'polypeptide(L)'
;MRLSQMPRIKRATRGIYYLQDTDIGEIATSIASPSYISLLSAFALLVATTQIPLEIQVISPVQRDSLYLEGYRIKFIKLGRDRIFGYARINSTMIATLEKAIID
;
A
#
# COMPACT_ATOMS: atom_id res chain seq x y z
N MET A 1 24.49 15.91 -9.52
CA MET A 1 24.22 15.20 -8.25
C MET A 1 23.14 14.16 -8.50
N ARG A 2 23.32 12.89 -8.12
CA ARG A 2 22.27 11.85 -8.28
C ARG A 2 21.33 11.90 -7.08
N LEU A 3 20.01 11.98 -7.31
CA LEU A 3 18.98 12.01 -6.26
C LEU A 3 19.10 10.82 -5.30
N SER A 4 19.45 9.64 -5.80
CA SER A 4 19.65 8.44 -4.98
C SER A 4 20.82 8.49 -3.99
N GLN A 5 21.69 9.52 -4.07
CA GLN A 5 22.81 9.73 -3.14
C GLN A 5 22.47 10.73 -2.03
N MET A 6 21.25 11.29 -2.02
CA MET A 6 20.82 12.19 -0.96
C MET A 6 20.45 11.39 0.30
N PRO A 7 20.85 11.82 1.50
CA PRO A 7 20.62 11.07 2.75
C PRO A 7 19.15 10.76 3.04
N ARG A 8 18.22 11.59 2.53
CA ARG A 8 16.78 11.49 2.80
C ARG A 8 16.02 10.64 1.78
N ILE A 9 16.68 10.12 0.75
CA ILE A 9 16.02 9.30 -0.29
C ILE A 9 16.34 7.84 -0.03
N LYS A 10 15.30 7.05 0.17
CA LYS A 10 15.36 5.59 0.32
C LYS A 10 14.78 4.91 -0.92
N ARG A 11 15.12 3.65 -1.11
CA ARG A 11 14.66 2.83 -2.23
C ARG A 11 13.68 1.77 -1.72
N ALA A 12 12.47 1.74 -2.26
CA ALA A 12 11.47 0.73 -1.94
C ALA A 12 11.69 -0.55 -2.75
N THR A 13 11.83 -0.40 -4.08
CA THR A 13 12.14 -1.50 -4.99
C THR A 13 12.90 -0.96 -6.22
N ARG A 14 13.20 -1.80 -7.21
CA ARG A 14 13.83 -1.34 -8.46
C ARG A 14 12.95 -0.29 -9.15
N GLY A 15 13.51 0.89 -9.36
CA GLY A 15 12.84 2.02 -10.02
C GLY A 15 11.88 2.81 -9.13
N ILE A 16 11.75 2.47 -7.85
CA ILE A 16 10.83 3.14 -6.92
C ILE A 16 11.60 3.62 -5.69
N TYR A 17 11.55 4.92 -5.46
CA TYR A 17 12.25 5.64 -4.40
C TYR A 17 11.26 6.52 -3.64
N TYR A 18 11.53 6.78 -2.38
CA TYR A 18 10.68 7.58 -1.51
C TYR A 18 11.54 8.45 -0.59
N LEU A 19 10.93 9.50 -0.04
CA LEU A 19 11.55 10.33 0.99
C LEU A 19 11.35 9.64 2.34
N GLN A 20 12.33 9.73 3.23
CA GLN A 20 12.31 9.05 4.52
C GLN A 20 11.04 9.29 5.36
N ASP A 21 10.34 10.41 5.15
CA ASP A 21 9.14 10.81 5.89
C ASP A 21 7.83 10.55 5.13
N THR A 22 7.88 9.86 3.98
CA THR A 22 6.69 9.50 3.20
C THR A 22 5.87 8.44 3.95
N ASP A 23 4.55 8.61 3.98
CA ASP A 23 3.64 7.64 4.60
C ASP A 23 3.81 6.24 3.99
N ILE A 24 3.85 5.21 4.84
CA ILE A 24 4.08 3.84 4.39
C ILE A 24 2.96 3.34 3.46
N GLY A 25 1.74 3.81 3.64
CA GLY A 25 0.62 3.49 2.76
C GLY A 25 0.76 4.09 1.37
N GLU A 26 1.26 5.32 1.28
CA GLU A 26 1.56 5.97 0.01
C GLU A 26 2.65 5.19 -0.75
N ILE A 27 3.72 4.80 -0.06
CA ILE A 27 4.78 3.96 -0.64
C ILE A 27 4.19 2.63 -1.11
N ALA A 28 3.44 1.93 -0.25
CA ALA A 28 2.88 0.62 -0.53
C ALA A 28 1.98 0.62 -1.78
N THR A 29 1.12 1.62 -1.91
CA THR A 29 0.19 1.76 -3.03
C THR A 29 0.82 2.33 -4.30
N SER A 30 2.04 2.88 -4.19
CA SER A 30 2.83 3.33 -5.34
C SER A 30 3.72 2.23 -5.95
N ILE A 31 3.97 1.13 -5.22
CA ILE A 31 4.84 0.03 -5.69
C ILE A 31 4.23 -0.74 -6.87
N ALA A 32 2.89 -0.83 -6.91
CA ALA A 32 2.12 -1.43 -7.99
C ALA A 32 0.95 -0.50 -8.32
N SER A 33 0.64 -0.34 -9.61
CA SER A 33 -0.48 0.51 -10.04
C SER A 33 -1.33 -0.18 -11.12
N PRO A 34 -2.66 -0.11 -11.05
CA PRO A 34 -3.44 0.42 -9.92
C PRO A 34 -3.31 -0.50 -8.69
N SER A 35 -3.29 0.06 -7.48
CA SER A 35 -3.35 -0.71 -6.24
C SER A 35 -3.94 0.12 -5.10
N TYR A 36 -4.40 -0.55 -4.05
CA TYR A 36 -4.98 0.08 -2.87
C TYR A 36 -4.86 -0.83 -1.64
N ILE A 37 -4.84 -0.24 -0.46
CA ILE A 37 -4.89 -0.96 0.82
C ILE A 37 -6.31 -1.48 1.03
N SER A 38 -6.45 -2.76 1.37
CA SER A 38 -7.74 -3.42 1.60
C SER A 38 -7.70 -4.35 2.82
N LEU A 39 -8.73 -5.19 2.98
CA LEU A 39 -8.85 -6.21 4.04
C LEU A 39 -8.70 -5.59 5.45
N LEU A 40 -8.01 -6.28 6.36
CA LEU A 40 -7.86 -5.84 7.75
C LEU A 40 -7.10 -4.51 7.85
N SER A 41 -6.17 -4.25 6.93
CA SER A 41 -5.45 -2.98 6.87
C SER A 41 -6.37 -1.80 6.54
N ALA A 42 -7.32 -1.97 5.61
CA ALA A 42 -8.30 -0.92 5.32
C ALA A 42 -9.25 -0.71 6.50
N PHE A 43 -9.74 -1.78 7.13
CA PHE A 43 -10.58 -1.63 8.34
C PHE A 43 -9.86 -0.87 9.45
N ALA A 44 -8.57 -1.10 9.66
CA ALA A 44 -7.80 -0.38 10.66
C ALA A 44 -7.67 1.12 10.31
N LEU A 45 -7.37 1.44 9.05
CA LEU A 45 -7.24 2.83 8.58
C LEU A 45 -8.57 3.59 8.58
N LEU A 46 -9.68 2.88 8.39
CA LEU A 46 -11.04 3.42 8.44
C LEU A 46 -11.65 3.39 9.85
N VAL A 47 -10.87 2.99 10.88
CA VAL A 47 -11.33 2.89 12.28
C VAL A 47 -12.56 1.96 12.44
N ALA A 48 -12.65 0.95 11.58
CA ALA A 48 -13.74 -0.04 11.54
C ALA A 48 -13.40 -1.34 12.29
N THR A 49 -12.21 -1.43 12.90
CA THR A 49 -11.77 -2.56 13.72
C THR A 49 -10.89 -2.07 14.87
N THR A 50 -10.89 -2.79 15.99
CA THR A 50 -9.97 -2.56 17.11
C THR A 50 -8.64 -3.32 16.95
N GLN A 51 -8.55 -4.20 15.95
CA GLN A 51 -7.37 -5.00 15.69
C GLN A 51 -6.29 -4.17 14.98
N ILE A 52 -5.04 -4.29 15.42
CA ILE A 52 -3.88 -3.65 14.80
C ILE A 52 -3.22 -4.65 13.83
N PRO A 53 -3.24 -4.42 12.50
CA PRO A 53 -2.63 -5.32 11.54
C PRO A 53 -1.10 -5.37 11.69
N LEU A 54 -0.53 -6.58 11.58
CA LEU A 54 0.93 -6.80 11.56
C LEU A 54 1.56 -6.61 10.18
N GLU A 55 0.72 -6.48 9.14
CA GLU A 55 1.12 -6.30 7.74
C GLU A 55 0.21 -5.30 7.05
N ILE A 56 0.71 -4.68 5.99
CA ILE A 56 -0.06 -3.81 5.09
C ILE A 56 -0.50 -4.66 3.90
N GLN A 57 -1.81 -4.86 3.80
CA GLN A 57 -2.43 -5.70 2.77
C GLN A 57 -2.83 -4.82 1.58
N VAL A 58 -2.15 -5.05 0.44
CA VAL A 58 -2.32 -4.25 -0.78
C VAL A 58 -2.91 -5.12 -1.88
N ILE A 59 -4.06 -4.70 -2.42
CA ILE A 59 -4.69 -5.34 -3.57
C ILE A 59 -4.13 -4.74 -4.86
N SER A 60 -3.78 -5.59 -5.82
CA SER A 60 -3.24 -5.18 -7.13
C SER A 60 -3.67 -6.17 -8.22
N PRO A 61 -3.83 -5.75 -9.50
CA PRO A 61 -4.07 -6.67 -10.61
C PRO A 61 -2.81 -7.45 -11.03
N VAL A 62 -1.63 -7.02 -10.55
CA VAL A 62 -0.33 -7.60 -10.87
C VAL A 62 0.22 -8.34 -9.66
N GLN A 63 0.71 -9.56 -9.88
CA GLN A 63 1.41 -10.34 -8.86
C GLN A 63 2.71 -9.64 -8.45
N ARG A 64 2.94 -9.53 -7.14
CA ARG A 64 4.20 -9.04 -6.56
C ARG A 64 4.53 -9.83 -5.30
N ASP A 65 5.82 -9.98 -5.04
CA ASP A 65 6.30 -10.58 -3.79
C ASP A 65 6.09 -9.61 -2.62
N SER A 66 5.88 -10.17 -1.42
CA SER A 66 5.88 -9.36 -0.21
C SER A 66 7.27 -8.79 0.06
N LEU A 67 7.33 -7.61 0.66
CA LEU A 67 8.59 -6.95 1.00
C LEU A 67 8.49 -6.23 2.34
N TYR A 68 9.63 -5.98 2.97
CA TYR A 68 9.72 -5.28 4.24
C TYR A 68 10.25 -3.86 4.03
N LEU A 69 9.52 -2.85 4.50
CA LEU A 69 9.93 -1.44 4.46
C LEU A 69 9.54 -0.74 5.76
N GLU A 70 10.46 0.06 6.30
CA GLU A 70 10.24 0.87 7.52
C GLU A 70 9.63 0.06 8.70
N GLY A 71 10.00 -1.21 8.84
CA GLY A 71 9.48 -2.10 9.90
C GLY A 71 8.14 -2.78 9.58
N TYR A 72 7.51 -2.47 8.46
CA TYR A 72 6.25 -3.08 8.03
C TYR A 72 6.47 -4.15 6.95
N ARG A 73 5.72 -5.25 7.04
CA ARG A 73 5.57 -6.19 5.93
C ARG A 73 4.47 -5.69 4.99
N ILE A 74 4.81 -5.40 3.74
CA ILE A 74 3.83 -5.10 2.69
C ILE A 74 3.54 -6.38 1.93
N LYS A 75 2.28 -6.82 1.94
CA LYS A 75 1.82 -8.04 1.30
C LYS A 75 0.88 -7.69 0.15
N PHE A 76 1.29 -8.08 -1.06
CA PHE A 76 0.47 -7.91 -2.25
C PHE A 76 -0.44 -9.11 -2.45
N ILE A 77 -1.71 -8.84 -2.73
CA ILE A 77 -2.74 -9.82 -3.00
C ILE A 77 -3.30 -9.53 -4.39
N LYS A 78 -3.20 -10.53 -5.27
CA LYS A 78 -3.63 -10.38 -6.66
C LYS A 78 -5.13 -10.61 -6.79
N LEU A 79 -5.84 -9.64 -7.34
CA LEU A 79 -7.21 -9.83 -7.84
C LEU A 79 -7.26 -9.63 -9.37
N GLY A 80 -8.34 -10.10 -10.01
CA GLY A 80 -8.61 -9.80 -11.41
C GLY A 80 -8.81 -8.29 -11.63
N ARG A 81 -8.50 -7.80 -12.84
CA ARG A 81 -8.63 -6.36 -13.19
C ARG A 81 -10.07 -5.85 -13.04
N ASP A 82 -11.03 -6.71 -13.32
CA ASP A 82 -12.47 -6.51 -13.14
C ASP A 82 -12.88 -6.29 -11.67
N ARG A 83 -12.02 -6.68 -10.71
CA ARG A 83 -12.25 -6.48 -9.27
C ARG A 83 -11.52 -5.26 -8.69
N ILE A 84 -10.80 -4.49 -9.51
CA ILE A 84 -10.07 -3.29 -9.06
C ILE A 84 -10.98 -2.06 -9.18
N PHE A 85 -11.79 -1.82 -8.15
CA PHE A 85 -12.71 -0.68 -8.03
C PHE A 85 -12.98 -0.34 -6.57
N GLY A 86 -13.75 0.71 -6.29
CA GLY A 86 -14.23 0.98 -4.92
C GLY A 86 -13.13 1.39 -3.94
N TYR A 87 -12.17 2.19 -4.39
CA TYR A 87 -11.11 2.73 -3.54
C TYR A 87 -10.93 4.23 -3.81
N ALA A 88 -10.45 4.96 -2.81
CA ALA A 88 -10.25 6.40 -2.85
C ALA A 88 -8.87 6.78 -2.33
N ARG A 89 -8.42 8.00 -2.64
CA ARG A 89 -7.20 8.57 -2.08
C ARG A 89 -7.54 9.28 -0.77
N ILE A 90 -6.90 8.87 0.32
CA ILE A 90 -6.99 9.50 1.65
C ILE A 90 -5.57 9.76 2.11
N ASN A 91 -5.21 11.03 2.35
CA ASN A 91 -3.86 11.46 2.74
C ASN A 91 -2.74 10.83 1.87
N SER A 92 -2.87 10.96 0.55
CA SER A 92 -1.96 10.38 -0.46
C SER A 92 -1.96 8.84 -0.59
N THR A 93 -2.61 8.12 0.32
CA THR A 93 -2.72 6.66 0.28
C THR A 93 -4.00 6.21 -0.43
N MET A 94 -3.90 5.19 -1.28
CA MET A 94 -5.07 4.58 -1.90
C MET A 94 -5.69 3.54 -0.97
N ILE A 95 -6.93 3.71 -0.54
CA ILE A 95 -7.61 2.87 0.45
C ILE A 95 -8.96 2.41 -0.10
N ALA A 96 -9.30 1.14 0.08
CA ALA A 96 -10.63 0.61 -0.20
C ALA A 96 -11.70 1.41 0.55
N THR A 97 -12.89 1.59 -0.04
CA THR A 97 -14.06 1.99 0.76
C THR A 97 -14.41 0.87 1.74
N LEU A 98 -15.24 1.17 2.74
CA LEU A 98 -15.63 0.17 3.72
C LEU A 98 -16.35 -1.02 3.05
N GLU A 99 -17.26 -0.73 2.11
CA GLU A 99 -17.97 -1.75 1.32
C GLU A 99 -17.00 -2.58 0.48
N LYS A 100 -15.99 -1.92 -0.11
CA LYS A 100 -14.99 -2.61 -0.90
C LYS A 100 -14.11 -3.53 -0.04
N ALA A 101 -13.69 -3.07 1.14
CA ALA A 101 -12.90 -3.86 2.08
C ALA A 101 -13.66 -5.10 2.59
N ILE A 102 -15.00 -5.07 2.61
CA ILE A 102 -15.84 -6.22 2.99
C ILE A 102 -15.88 -7.29 1.88
N ILE A 103 -15.83 -6.90 0.60
CA ILE A 103 -15.92 -7.84 -0.54
C ILE A 103 -14.58 -8.34 -1.05
N ASP A 104 -13.49 -7.69 -0.67
CA ASP A 104 -12.12 -8.11 -1.00
C ASP A 104 -11.65 -9.30 -0.17
#